data_AF-X1PKX6-F1
#
_entry.id   AF-X1PKX6-F1
#
_cell.length_a   1.000
_cell.length_b   1.000
_cell.length_c   1.000
_cell.angle_alpha   90.00
_cell.angle_beta   90.00
_cell.angle_gamma   90.00
#
_symmetry.space_group_name_H-M   'P 1'
#
loop_
_entity.id
_entity.type
_entity.pdbx_description
1 polymer ?
#
loop_
_entity_poly.entity_id
_entity_poly.type
_entity_poly.pdbx_seq_one_letter_code
_entity_poly.pdbx_strand_id
1 'polypeptide(L)'
;TAAILSPEKIVLLPELKAGCPMADMAPAEKVKNKIKELPKAVVISYVNSSAAVKSLSDYCCTSANAVQVARTIPAEKEILFLPDMNLADFTAKRSKRKIIPWPGFCSVHHLLTRDDVIKAKKLHPQALLLVHPECRPEICDLADYIGSTRGIINFVSNNPAKEYIIGTELGIFYPLKKNNPDKQFFS
;
A
#
# COMPACT_ATOMS: atom_id res chain seq x y z
N THR A 1 -3.58 0.71 -16.05
CA THR A 1 -2.14 0.38 -16.17
C THR A 1 -1.86 -0.60 -17.30
N ALA A 2 -2.47 -1.79 -17.33
CA ALA A 2 -2.23 -2.78 -18.40
C ALA A 2 -2.38 -2.21 -19.82
N ALA A 3 -3.49 -1.50 -20.11
CA ALA A 3 -3.71 -0.87 -21.41
C ALA A 3 -2.66 0.21 -21.76
N ILE A 4 -2.18 0.97 -20.76
CA ILE A 4 -1.12 1.99 -20.97
C ILE A 4 0.19 1.31 -21.40
N LEU A 5 0.52 0.16 -20.80
CA LEU A 5 1.75 -0.60 -21.08
C LEU A 5 1.63 -1.54 -22.29
N SER A 6 0.46 -1.64 -22.90
CA SER A 6 0.20 -2.55 -24.03
C SER A 6 -0.78 -1.91 -25.00
N PRO A 7 -0.41 -0.76 -25.60
CA PRO A 7 -1.34 0.08 -26.36
C PRO A 7 -1.95 -0.63 -27.59
N GLU A 8 -1.25 -1.62 -28.14
CA GLU A 8 -1.71 -2.39 -29.31
C GLU A 8 -2.52 -3.63 -28.95
N LYS A 9 -2.65 -3.97 -27.66
CA LYS A 9 -3.36 -5.16 -27.21
C LYS A 9 -4.76 -4.81 -26.71
N ILE A 10 -5.69 -5.73 -26.94
CA ILE A 10 -7.01 -5.69 -26.31
C ILE A 10 -6.87 -6.07 -24.84
N VAL A 11 -7.26 -5.17 -23.94
CA VAL A 11 -7.32 -5.41 -22.50
C VAL A 11 -8.78 -5.42 -22.09
N LEU A 12 -9.25 -6.55 -21.57
CA LEU A 12 -10.64 -6.74 -21.17
C LEU A 12 -10.79 -6.55 -19.65
N LEU A 13 -11.79 -5.77 -19.24
CA LEU A 13 -12.23 -5.64 -17.85
C LEU A 13 -13.62 -6.27 -17.73
N PRO A 14 -13.75 -7.47 -17.14
CA PRO A 14 -15.01 -8.22 -17.12
C PRO A 14 -16.16 -7.51 -16.36
N GLU A 15 -15.83 -6.71 -15.35
CA GLU A 15 -16.79 -5.92 -14.57
C GLU A 15 -16.38 -4.45 -14.65
N LEU A 16 -17.13 -3.64 -15.39
CA LEU A 16 -16.81 -2.24 -15.64
C LEU A 16 -16.85 -1.37 -14.37
N LYS A 17 -17.60 -1.79 -13.35
CA LYS A 17 -17.67 -1.10 -12.05
C LYS A 17 -16.56 -1.51 -11.09
N ALA A 18 -15.68 -2.44 -11.46
CA ALA A 18 -14.54 -2.82 -10.65
C ALA A 18 -13.51 -1.67 -10.62
N GLY A 19 -13.57 -0.87 -9.57
CA GLY A 19 -12.73 0.30 -9.34
C GLY A 19 -12.06 0.30 -7.97
N CYS A 20 -11.28 1.34 -7.70
CA CYS A 20 -10.63 1.55 -6.41
C CYS A 20 -11.09 2.89 -5.83
N PRO A 21 -11.97 2.91 -4.81
CA PRO A 21 -12.46 4.16 -4.22
C PRO A 21 -11.35 5.09 -3.73
N MET A 22 -10.24 4.52 -3.26
CA MET A 22 -9.05 5.29 -2.86
C MET A 22 -8.41 6.05 -4.02
N ALA A 23 -8.39 5.48 -5.23
CA ALA A 23 -7.89 6.16 -6.42
C ALA A 23 -8.76 7.39 -6.76
N ASP A 24 -10.06 7.29 -6.52
CA ASP A 24 -11.03 8.35 -6.77
C ASP A 24 -10.95 9.49 -5.72
N MET A 25 -10.30 9.25 -4.57
CA MET A 25 -10.03 10.29 -3.57
C MET A 25 -8.98 11.32 -4.03
N ALA A 26 -8.29 11.09 -5.14
CA ALA A 26 -7.36 12.04 -5.76
C ALA A 26 -7.79 12.44 -7.19
N PRO A 27 -8.86 13.24 -7.36
CA PRO A 27 -9.28 13.71 -8.67
C PRO A 27 -8.17 14.51 -9.36
N ALA A 28 -7.94 14.24 -10.65
CA ALA A 28 -6.81 14.81 -11.41
C ALA A 28 -6.76 16.35 -11.37
N GLU A 29 -7.90 17.03 -11.44
CA GLU A 29 -7.95 18.50 -11.34
C GLU A 29 -7.49 19.02 -9.96
N LYS A 30 -7.87 18.34 -8.88
CA LYS A 30 -7.41 18.71 -7.54
C LYS A 30 -5.92 18.44 -7.38
N VAL A 31 -5.44 17.31 -7.90
CA VAL A 31 -4.01 16.98 -7.92
C VAL A 31 -3.22 18.03 -8.71
N LYS A 32 -3.69 18.41 -9.89
CA LYS A 32 -3.06 19.43 -10.74
C LYS A 32 -2.95 20.78 -10.02
N ASN A 33 -4.00 21.20 -9.31
CA ASN A 33 -3.96 22.43 -8.51
C ASN A 33 -2.98 22.30 -7.35
N LYS A 34 -2.93 21.15 -6.67
CA LYS A 34 -1.97 20.91 -5.59
C LYS A 34 -0.51 20.94 -6.06
N ILE A 35 -0.23 20.42 -7.24
CA ILE A 35 1.11 20.49 -7.86
C ILE A 35 1.53 21.94 -8.11
N LYS A 36 0.60 22.81 -8.54
CA LYS A 36 0.90 24.25 -8.72
C LYS A 36 1.26 24.96 -7.42
N GLU A 37 0.66 24.54 -6.29
CA GLU A 37 1.03 25.04 -4.96
C GLU A 37 2.41 24.57 -4.50
N LEU A 38 2.93 23.49 -5.10
CA LEU A 38 4.18 22.81 -4.72
C LEU A 38 5.15 22.70 -5.91
N PRO A 39 5.57 23.82 -6.56
CA PRO A 39 6.24 23.80 -7.87
C PRO A 39 7.62 23.12 -7.88
N LYS A 40 8.20 22.81 -6.72
CA LYS A 40 9.50 22.13 -6.58
C LYS A 40 9.37 20.68 -6.09
N ALA A 41 8.17 20.25 -5.72
CA ALA A 41 7.94 18.90 -5.21
C ALA A 41 7.95 17.89 -6.36
N VAL A 42 8.54 16.72 -6.10
CA VAL A 42 8.43 15.55 -6.99
C VAL A 42 7.12 14.84 -6.69
N VAL A 43 6.37 14.47 -7.72
CA VAL A 43 5.09 13.78 -7.59
C VAL A 43 5.29 12.29 -7.76
N ILE A 44 5.04 11.53 -6.70
CA ILE A 44 5.01 10.06 -6.73
C ILE A 44 3.56 9.60 -6.57
N SER A 45 3.04 8.85 -7.55
CA SER A 45 1.74 8.21 -7.44
C SER A 45 1.85 6.70 -7.21
N TYR A 46 1.15 6.21 -6.21
CA TYR A 46 0.88 4.80 -6.05
C TYR A 46 0.05 4.29 -7.25
N VAL A 47 0.26 3.04 -7.67
CA VAL A 47 -0.41 2.41 -8.81
C VAL A 47 -1.94 2.48 -8.72
N ASN A 48 -2.48 2.52 -7.50
CA ASN A 48 -3.91 2.75 -7.22
C ASN A 48 -4.26 4.24 -7.41
N SER A 49 -4.20 4.68 -8.66
CA SER A 49 -4.50 6.05 -9.11
C SER A 49 -5.05 6.01 -10.54
N SER A 50 -5.79 7.03 -10.95
CA SER A 50 -6.31 7.12 -12.32
C SER A 50 -5.19 7.32 -13.34
N ALA A 51 -5.45 7.02 -14.61
CA ALA A 51 -4.50 7.30 -15.69
C ALA A 51 -4.19 8.80 -15.80
N ALA A 52 -5.18 9.66 -15.56
CA ALA A 52 -5.03 11.11 -15.55
C ALA A 52 -4.13 11.61 -14.40
N VAL A 53 -4.17 10.97 -13.23
CA VAL A 53 -3.22 11.29 -12.15
C VAL A 53 -1.80 10.83 -12.50
N LYS A 54 -1.67 9.66 -13.13
CA LYS A 54 -0.36 9.16 -13.58
C LYS A 54 0.30 10.09 -14.59
N SER A 55 -0.45 10.72 -15.50
CA SER A 55 0.11 11.69 -16.44
C SER A 55 0.58 13.01 -15.80
N LEU A 56 0.22 13.25 -14.53
CA LEU A 56 0.70 14.38 -13.73
C LEU A 56 1.83 13.98 -12.77
N SER A 57 2.25 12.72 -12.76
CA SER A 57 3.23 12.18 -11.82
C SER A 57 4.62 12.06 -12.47
N ASP A 58 5.67 12.34 -11.70
CA ASP A 58 7.05 12.10 -12.13
C ASP A 58 7.40 10.59 -12.03
N TYR A 59 6.87 9.92 -11.00
CA TYR A 59 7.10 8.49 -10.76
C TYR A 59 5.80 7.78 -10.38
N CYS A 60 5.74 6.50 -10.76
CA CYS A 60 4.75 5.55 -10.24
C CYS A 60 5.41 4.54 -9.31
N CYS A 61 4.73 4.14 -8.24
CA CYS A 61 5.20 3.09 -7.34
C CYS A 61 4.11 2.07 -6.98
N THR A 62 4.50 1.02 -6.29
CA THR A 62 3.61 0.05 -5.62
C THR A 62 3.95 0.02 -4.13
N SER A 63 3.13 -0.64 -3.30
CA SER A 63 3.46 -0.86 -1.89
C SER A 63 4.77 -1.65 -1.69
N ALA A 64 5.22 -2.39 -2.71
CA ALA A 64 6.47 -3.15 -2.66
C ALA A 64 7.74 -2.31 -2.87
N ASN A 65 7.66 -1.17 -3.57
CA ASN A 65 8.84 -0.38 -3.95
C ASN A 65 8.74 1.12 -3.63
N ALA A 66 7.66 1.61 -3.01
CA ALA A 66 7.48 3.02 -2.66
C ALA A 66 8.69 3.62 -1.92
N VAL A 67 9.23 2.90 -0.94
CA VAL A 67 10.44 3.30 -0.18
C VAL A 67 11.68 3.42 -1.08
N GLN A 68 11.84 2.49 -2.02
CA GLN A 68 12.99 2.49 -2.94
C GLN A 68 12.90 3.68 -3.89
N VAL A 69 11.72 3.91 -4.49
CA VAL A 69 11.47 5.06 -5.38
C VAL A 69 11.72 6.37 -4.63
N ALA A 70 11.16 6.54 -3.42
CA ALA A 70 11.36 7.76 -2.63
C ALA A 70 12.84 8.05 -2.29
N ARG A 71 13.65 7.02 -2.08
CA ARG A 71 15.11 7.16 -1.83
C ARG A 71 15.90 7.62 -3.06
N THR A 72 15.37 7.44 -4.28
CA THR A 72 16.03 7.94 -5.50
C THR A 72 15.87 9.45 -5.70
N ILE A 73 14.93 10.06 -4.98
CA ILE A 73 14.65 11.50 -5.11
C ILE A 73 15.72 12.31 -4.36
N PRO A 74 16.33 13.34 -4.98
CA PRO A 74 17.34 14.20 -4.36
C PRO A 74 16.91 14.70 -2.98
N ALA A 75 17.84 14.73 -2.03
CA ALA A 75 17.56 14.87 -0.60
C ALA A 75 16.82 16.17 -0.23
N GLU A 76 17.09 17.23 -0.99
CA GLU A 76 16.56 18.58 -0.85
C GLU A 76 15.16 18.76 -1.44
N LYS A 77 14.67 17.83 -2.27
CA LYS A 77 13.33 17.91 -2.85
C LYS A 77 12.28 17.31 -1.93
N GLU A 78 11.14 17.99 -1.84
CA GLU A 78 9.94 17.45 -1.23
C GLU A 78 9.25 16.46 -2.17
N ILE A 79 8.47 15.55 -1.62
CA ILE A 79 7.71 14.56 -2.38
C ILE A 79 6.23 14.76 -2.09
N LEU A 80 5.41 15.02 -3.10
CA LEU A 80 3.96 14.86 -3.02
C LEU A 80 3.64 13.40 -3.31
N PHE A 81 3.05 12.69 -2.34
CA PHE A 81 2.73 11.27 -2.47
C PHE A 81 1.21 11.05 -2.56
N LEU A 82 0.77 10.38 -3.62
CA LEU A 82 -0.64 10.18 -3.95
C LEU A 82 -1.02 8.69 -4.01
N PRO A 83 -2.30 8.33 -3.82
CA PRO A 83 -3.31 9.06 -3.07
C PRO A 83 -3.33 8.67 -1.58
N ASP A 84 -2.60 7.62 -1.18
CA ASP A 84 -2.71 7.02 0.15
C ASP A 84 -1.77 7.66 1.18
N MET A 85 -2.37 8.26 2.21
CA MET A 85 -1.64 8.89 3.31
C MET A 85 -0.89 7.88 4.19
N ASN A 86 -1.40 6.66 4.34
CA ASN A 86 -0.79 5.65 5.20
C ASN A 86 0.49 5.09 4.54
N LEU A 87 0.41 4.73 3.26
CA LEU A 87 1.59 4.36 2.49
C LEU A 87 2.60 5.52 2.40
N ALA A 88 2.13 6.77 2.30
CA ALA A 88 2.99 7.94 2.32
C ALA A 88 3.75 8.09 3.66
N ASP A 89 3.07 7.95 4.80
CA ASP A 89 3.70 7.98 6.14
C ASP A 89 4.70 6.85 6.33
N PHE A 90 4.31 5.61 5.99
CA PHE A 90 5.21 4.45 5.99
C PHE A 90 6.45 4.71 5.14
N THR A 91 6.25 5.25 3.93
CA THR A 91 7.33 5.58 3.00
C THR A 91 8.22 6.66 3.58
N ALA A 92 7.67 7.71 4.19
CA ALA A 92 8.42 8.80 4.79
C ALA A 92 9.34 8.30 5.91
N LYS A 93 8.78 7.53 6.85
CA LYS A 93 9.50 6.94 7.99
C LYS A 93 10.66 6.03 7.53
N ARG A 94 10.40 5.14 6.56
CA ARG A 94 11.40 4.16 6.08
C ARG A 94 12.44 4.76 5.14
N SER A 95 12.07 5.74 4.34
CA SER A 95 12.98 6.40 3.39
C SER A 95 13.75 7.57 4.03
N LYS A 96 13.29 8.08 5.19
CA LYS A 96 13.80 9.29 5.84
C LYS A 96 13.72 10.51 4.90
N ARG A 97 12.64 10.61 4.13
CA ARG A 97 12.38 11.70 3.17
C ARG A 97 11.22 12.56 3.66
N LYS A 98 11.23 13.84 3.28
CA LYS A 98 10.11 14.76 3.53
C LYS A 98 9.01 14.49 2.50
N ILE A 99 7.94 13.84 2.95
CA ILE A 99 6.78 13.48 2.12
C ILE A 99 5.56 14.27 2.57
N ILE A 100 4.88 14.88 1.62
CA ILE A 100 3.59 15.54 1.75
C ILE A 100 2.53 14.52 1.31
N PRO A 101 1.76 13.95 2.24
CA PRO A 101 0.75 12.95 1.90
C PRO A 101 -0.49 13.60 1.28
N TRP A 102 -1.07 12.95 0.27
CA TRP A 102 -2.46 13.21 -0.12
C TRP A 102 -3.40 12.58 0.89
N PRO A 103 -4.49 13.25 1.30
CA PRO A 103 -5.40 12.76 2.34
C PRO A 103 -6.40 11.71 1.81
N GLY A 104 -5.92 10.68 1.10
CA GLY A 104 -6.69 9.50 0.71
C GLY A 104 -6.26 8.28 1.51
N PHE A 105 -7.08 7.23 1.48
CA PHE A 105 -6.81 5.98 2.20
C PHE A 105 -7.62 4.81 1.62
N CYS A 106 -7.15 3.59 1.87
CA CYS A 106 -7.88 2.37 1.51
C CYS A 106 -8.88 2.01 2.61
N SER A 107 -10.17 1.98 2.28
CA SER A 107 -11.22 1.65 3.25
C SER A 107 -11.05 0.25 3.85
N VAL A 108 -10.61 -0.73 3.06
CA VAL A 108 -10.39 -2.11 3.50
C VAL A 108 -9.37 -2.16 4.65
N HIS A 109 -8.22 -1.50 4.48
CA HIS A 109 -7.18 -1.46 5.51
C HIS A 109 -7.49 -0.50 6.65
N HIS A 110 -8.36 0.49 6.42
CA HIS A 110 -8.80 1.42 7.47
C HIS A 110 -9.79 0.79 8.46
N LEU A 111 -10.57 -0.22 8.02
CA LEU A 111 -11.51 -0.95 8.89
C LEU A 111 -10.80 -1.69 10.02
N LEU A 112 -9.56 -2.14 9.82
CA LEU A 112 -8.77 -2.80 10.84
C LEU A 112 -8.46 -1.82 11.98
N THR A 113 -8.88 -2.15 13.20
CA THR A 113 -8.67 -1.32 14.39
C THR A 113 -7.57 -1.85 15.30
N ARG A 114 -7.08 -0.96 16.17
CA ARG A 114 -6.06 -1.31 17.16
C ARG A 114 -6.61 -2.36 18.13
N ASP A 115 -7.88 -2.27 18.47
CA ASP A 115 -8.54 -3.21 19.37
C ASP A 115 -8.68 -4.60 18.74
N ASP A 116 -8.98 -4.67 17.43
CA ASP A 116 -8.99 -5.94 16.68
C ASP A 116 -7.62 -6.61 16.75
N VAL A 117 -6.55 -5.84 16.50
CA VAL A 117 -5.17 -6.33 16.56
C VAL A 117 -4.80 -6.81 17.96
N ILE A 118 -5.13 -6.04 19.00
CA ILE A 118 -4.86 -6.42 20.40
C ILE A 118 -5.62 -7.69 20.76
N LYS A 119 -6.88 -7.80 20.34
CA LYS A 119 -7.71 -8.98 20.57
C LYS A 119 -7.13 -10.21 19.87
N ALA A 120 -6.73 -10.08 18.60
CA ALA A 120 -6.11 -11.16 17.84
C ALA A 120 -4.79 -11.62 18.49
N LYS A 121 -3.91 -10.68 18.88
CA LYS A 121 -2.66 -11.01 19.59
C LYS A 121 -2.90 -11.67 20.95
N LYS A 122 -3.99 -11.35 21.65
CA LYS A 122 -4.37 -12.04 22.91
C LYS A 122 -4.85 -13.48 22.67
N LEU A 123 -5.60 -13.71 21.59
CA LEU A 123 -6.09 -15.04 21.21
C LEU A 123 -4.98 -15.94 20.67
N HIS A 124 -4.01 -15.34 19.97
CA HIS A 124 -2.90 -16.03 19.32
C HIS A 124 -1.56 -15.40 19.74
N PRO A 125 -1.12 -15.60 20.99
CA PRO A 125 0.05 -14.92 21.55
C PRO A 125 1.38 -15.30 20.89
N GLN A 126 1.43 -16.42 20.17
CA GLN A 126 2.61 -16.88 19.43
C GLN A 126 2.59 -16.46 17.95
N ALA A 127 1.50 -15.83 17.50
CA ALA A 127 1.36 -15.46 16.10
C ALA A 127 2.10 -14.16 15.78
N LEU A 128 2.82 -14.15 14.65
CA LEU A 128 3.42 -12.93 14.10
C LEU A 128 2.35 -12.10 13.38
N LEU A 129 2.27 -10.82 13.67
CA LEU A 129 1.37 -9.88 13.00
C LEU A 129 2.02 -9.33 11.73
N LEU A 130 1.42 -9.64 10.57
CA LEU A 130 1.85 -9.18 9.26
C LEU A 130 0.78 -8.25 8.69
N VAL A 131 1.11 -7.00 8.37
CA VAL A 131 0.14 -6.01 7.88
C VAL A 131 0.57 -5.34 6.58
N HIS A 132 -0.39 -4.82 5.84
CA HIS A 132 -0.11 -4.01 4.65
C HIS A 132 0.24 -2.56 5.05
N PRO A 133 1.15 -1.86 4.35
CA PRO A 133 1.48 -0.46 4.64
C PRO A 133 0.35 0.54 4.37
N GLU A 134 -0.79 0.09 3.82
CA GLU A 134 -2.03 0.89 3.71
C GLU A 134 -2.81 0.93 5.05
N CYS A 135 -2.45 0.09 6.03
CA CYS A 135 -3.00 0.14 7.38
C CYS A 135 -2.57 1.43 8.09
N ARG A 136 -3.39 1.86 9.05
CA ARG A 136 -3.10 3.05 9.85
C ARG A 136 -1.76 2.94 10.59
N PRO A 137 -1.05 4.05 10.84
CA PRO A 137 0.23 4.04 11.52
C PRO A 137 0.22 3.28 12.86
N GLU A 138 -0.82 3.45 13.68
CA GLU A 138 -0.93 2.77 14.97
C GLU A 138 -1.08 1.25 14.87
N ILE A 139 -1.48 0.72 13.71
CA ILE A 139 -1.52 -0.71 13.41
C ILE A 139 -0.16 -1.19 12.94
N CYS A 140 0.46 -0.42 12.02
CA CYS A 140 1.80 -0.69 11.54
C CYS A 140 2.83 -0.75 12.68
N ASP A 141 2.72 0.13 13.67
CA ASP A 141 3.62 0.17 14.82
C ASP A 141 3.54 -1.08 15.73
N LEU A 142 2.45 -1.87 15.63
CA LEU A 142 2.27 -3.12 16.37
C LEU A 142 2.71 -4.37 15.58
N ALA A 143 3.03 -4.21 14.30
CA ALA A 143 3.27 -5.32 13.38
C ALA A 143 4.71 -5.82 13.43
N ASP A 144 4.85 -7.14 13.35
CA ASP A 144 6.13 -7.84 13.26
C ASP A 144 6.70 -7.75 11.83
N TYR A 145 5.84 -7.58 10.83
CA TYR A 145 6.21 -7.29 9.45
C TYR A 145 5.19 -6.37 8.78
N ILE A 146 5.70 -5.43 7.97
CA ILE A 146 4.89 -4.53 7.15
C ILE A 146 5.35 -4.68 5.70
N GLY A 147 4.44 -5.02 4.79
CA GLY A 147 4.80 -5.18 3.38
C GLY A 147 3.61 -5.36 2.44
N SER A 148 3.90 -5.37 1.14
CA SER A 148 2.88 -5.67 0.12
C SER A 148 2.32 -7.09 0.29
N THR A 149 1.19 -7.41 -0.35
CA THR A 149 0.62 -8.77 -0.37
C THR A 149 1.68 -9.82 -0.76
N ARG A 150 2.49 -9.54 -1.79
CA ARG A 150 3.60 -10.42 -2.18
C ARG A 150 4.71 -10.47 -1.14
N GLY A 151 5.03 -9.34 -0.52
CA GLY A 151 5.98 -9.27 0.59
C GLY A 151 5.56 -10.14 1.77
N ILE A 152 4.29 -10.09 2.17
CA ILE A 152 3.72 -10.90 3.25
C ILE A 152 3.81 -12.40 2.91
N ILE A 153 3.39 -12.81 1.71
CA ILE A 153 3.49 -14.22 1.27
C ILE A 153 4.94 -14.71 1.29
N ASN A 154 5.87 -13.89 0.79
CA ASN A 154 7.30 -14.22 0.80
C ASN A 154 7.85 -14.30 2.23
N PHE A 155 7.47 -13.37 3.11
CA PHE A 155 7.88 -13.38 4.51
C PHE A 155 7.43 -14.66 5.19
N VAL A 156 6.13 -15.00 5.09
CA VAL A 156 5.60 -16.26 5.63
C VAL A 156 6.37 -17.45 5.11
N SER A 157 6.60 -17.53 3.79
CA SER A 157 7.25 -18.71 3.18
C SER A 157 8.69 -18.92 3.65
N ASN A 158 9.40 -17.85 4.03
CA ASN A 158 10.79 -17.89 4.50
C ASN A 158 10.92 -17.81 6.04
N ASN A 159 9.82 -17.65 6.77
CA ASN A 159 9.82 -17.55 8.23
C ASN A 159 9.46 -18.90 8.88
N PRO A 160 10.16 -19.31 9.96
CA PRO A 160 9.92 -20.61 10.61
C PRO A 160 8.69 -20.64 11.54
N ALA A 161 8.08 -19.49 11.86
CA ALA A 161 6.90 -19.43 12.73
C ALA A 161 5.73 -20.24 12.14
N LYS A 162 4.86 -20.71 13.03
CA LYS A 162 3.71 -21.56 12.68
C LYS A 162 2.39 -20.80 12.63
N GLU A 163 2.30 -19.65 13.29
CA GLU A 163 1.07 -18.89 13.44
C GLU A 163 1.28 -17.45 12.96
N TYR A 164 0.32 -16.93 12.20
CA TYR A 164 0.38 -15.58 11.64
C TYR A 164 -1.00 -14.92 11.71
N ILE A 165 -1.02 -13.66 12.15
CA ILE A 165 -2.19 -12.78 12.04
C ILE A 165 -1.97 -11.89 10.82
N ILE A 166 -2.96 -11.82 9.92
CA ILE A 166 -2.83 -11.17 8.61
C ILE A 166 -3.76 -9.94 8.53
N GLY A 167 -3.18 -8.75 8.63
CA GLY A 167 -3.89 -7.47 8.49
C GLY A 167 -3.87 -6.93 7.06
N THR A 168 -4.65 -7.53 6.17
CA THR A 168 -4.86 -7.07 4.77
C THR A 168 -6.18 -7.65 4.22
N GLU A 169 -6.44 -7.53 2.92
CA GLU A 169 -7.60 -8.15 2.27
C GLU A 169 -7.64 -9.68 2.41
N LEU A 170 -8.85 -10.25 2.60
CA LEU A 170 -9.06 -11.69 2.81
C LEU A 170 -8.58 -12.57 1.64
N GLY A 171 -8.46 -12.02 0.43
CA GLY A 171 -8.01 -12.74 -0.76
C GLY A 171 -6.60 -13.35 -0.62
N ILE A 172 -5.76 -12.83 0.28
CA ILE A 172 -4.42 -13.35 0.54
C ILE A 172 -4.41 -14.73 1.22
N PHE A 173 -5.49 -15.13 1.91
CA PHE A 173 -5.50 -16.38 2.68
C PHE A 173 -5.37 -17.63 1.81
N TYR A 174 -5.95 -17.61 0.60
CA TYR A 174 -5.84 -18.74 -0.33
C TYR A 174 -4.38 -19.03 -0.73
N PRO A 175 -3.60 -18.08 -1.30
CA PRO A 175 -2.21 -18.33 -1.65
C PRO A 175 -1.33 -18.62 -0.41
N LEU A 176 -1.62 -18.02 0.74
CA LEU A 176 -0.90 -18.33 1.99
C LEU A 176 -1.05 -19.80 2.38
N LYS A 177 -2.29 -20.29 2.47
CA LYS A 177 -2.58 -21.70 2.80
C LYS A 177 -2.05 -22.66 1.75
N LYS A 178 -2.16 -22.30 0.46
CA LYS A 178 -1.66 -23.13 -0.64
C LYS A 178 -0.13 -23.31 -0.59
N ASN A 179 0.60 -22.23 -0.30
CA ASN A 179 2.07 -22.26 -0.28
C ASN A 179 2.64 -22.78 1.05
N ASN A 180 1.83 -22.77 2.11
CA ASN A 180 2.26 -23.10 3.46
C ASN A 180 1.19 -23.93 4.20
N PRO A 181 0.95 -25.18 3.78
CA PRO A 181 -0.14 -26.00 4.35
C PRO A 181 0.03 -26.29 5.85
N ASP A 182 1.26 -26.29 6.36
CA ASP A 182 1.58 -26.58 7.77
C ASP A 182 1.57 -25.35 8.68
N LYS A 183 1.12 -24.19 8.18
CA LYS A 183 1.05 -22.92 8.92
C LYS A 183 -0.40 -22.49 9.12
N GLN A 184 -0.65 -21.81 10.23
CA GLN A 184 -1.96 -21.30 10.62
C GLN A 184 -2.04 -19.79 10.38
N PHE A 185 -3.20 -19.36 9.88
CA PHE A 185 -3.46 -17.98 9.49
C PHE A 185 -4.75 -17.49 10.12
N PHE A 186 -4.69 -16.33 10.78
CA PHE A 186 -5.79 -15.66 11.46
C PHE A 186 -6.01 -14.27 10.87
N SER A 187 -7.26 -13.78 10.91
CA SER A 187 -7.64 -12.43 10.46
C SER A 187 -7.94 -11.53 11.65
#